data_AF-A0AAD4UF49-F1
#
_entry.id   AF-A0AAD4UF49-F1
#
_cell.length_a   1.000
_cell.length_b   1.000
_cell.length_c   1.000
_cell.angle_alpha   90.00
_cell.angle_beta   90.00
_cell.angle_gamma   90.00
#
_symmetry.space_group_name_H-M   'P 1'
#
loop_
_entity.id
_entity.type
_entity.pdbx_description
1 polymer ?
#
loop_
_entity_poly.entity_id
_entity_poly.type
_entity_poly.pdbx_seq_one_letter_code
_entity_poly.pdbx_strand_id
1 'polypeptide(L)'
;MAETLEFNDVYQEDQHQLFFVISPDPPIKQGQTRYHFLILLFSKDEDISLMLNMNREEVEKPFEGQLTKNMSGSLYEMVSWVMKALVNCKITVPGNF
;
A
#
# COMPACT_ATOMS: atom_id res chain seq x y z
N MET A 1 18.43 -2.18 0.05
CA MET A 1 17.88 -0.93 0.61
C MET A 1 16.61 -0.70 -0.18
N ALA A 2 15.44 -0.95 0.41
CA ALA A 2 14.20 -1.01 -0.34
C ALA A 2 13.89 0.38 -0.91
N GLU A 3 13.85 0.44 -2.24
CA GLU A 3 13.64 1.65 -3.01
C GLU A 3 12.16 2.07 -2.94
N THR A 4 11.94 3.38 -3.07
CA THR A 4 10.75 4.16 -2.74
C THR A 4 9.42 3.54 -3.22
N LEU A 5 8.43 3.45 -2.31
CA LEU A 5 7.03 3.28 -2.67
C LEU A 5 6.43 4.66 -2.96
N GLU A 6 6.28 5.00 -4.23
CA GLU A 6 5.66 6.26 -4.64
C GLU A 6 4.15 6.07 -4.76
N PHE A 7 3.42 6.59 -3.76
CA PHE A 7 1.95 6.60 -3.77
C PHE A 7 1.48 7.77 -4.62
N ASN A 8 1.45 7.61 -5.95
CA ASN A 8 0.86 8.63 -6.80
C ASN A 8 -0.66 8.54 -6.74
N ASP A 9 -1.23 9.28 -5.80
CA ASP A 9 -2.64 9.66 -5.77
C ASP A 9 -2.90 10.62 -6.96
N VAL A 10 -2.94 10.08 -8.18
CA VAL A 10 -3.28 10.87 -9.36
C VAL A 10 -4.76 11.22 -9.24
N TYR A 11 -5.02 12.37 -8.63
CA TYR A 11 -6.34 12.95 -8.46
C TYR A 11 -6.89 13.33 -9.83
N GLN A 12 -7.54 12.39 -10.50
CA GLN A 12 -8.31 12.67 -11.71
C GLN A 12 -9.77 12.88 -11.27
N GLU A 13 -10.23 14.13 -11.35
CA GLU A 13 -11.56 14.61 -10.89
C GLU A 13 -12.75 13.79 -11.44
N ASP A 14 -12.53 13.03 -12.52
CA ASP A 14 -13.55 12.26 -13.23
C ASP A 14 -13.55 10.75 -12.94
N GLN A 15 -12.62 10.23 -12.11
CA GLN A 15 -12.51 8.80 -11.85
C GLN A 15 -12.60 8.51 -10.34
N HIS A 16 -13.59 7.71 -9.92
CA HIS A 16 -13.71 7.14 -8.57
C HIS A 16 -12.61 6.10 -8.26
N GLN A 17 -11.42 6.25 -8.85
CA GLN A 17 -10.34 5.30 -8.79
C GLN A 17 -9.08 5.94 -8.22
N LEU A 18 -8.33 5.14 -7.46
CA LEU A 18 -7.07 5.49 -6.83
C LEU A 18 -5.98 4.60 -7.40
N PHE A 19 -4.84 5.18 -7.74
CA PHE A 19 -3.68 4.45 -8.24
C PHE A 19 -2.68 4.23 -7.11
N PHE A 20 -2.19 3.01 -6.97
CA PHE A 20 -1.12 2.66 -6.03
C PHE A 20 0.05 2.10 -6.83
N VAL A 21 1.16 2.85 -6.86
CA VAL A 21 2.34 2.49 -7.64
C VAL A 21 3.44 1.98 -6.72
N ILE A 22 4.00 0.83 -7.07
CA ILE A 22 5.10 0.17 -6.35
C ILE A 22 6.25 0.04 -7.33
N SER A 23 7.43 0.51 -6.94
CA SER A 23 8.67 0.33 -7.71
C SER A 23 9.54 -0.73 -7.03
N PRO A 24 9.42 -2.02 -7.41
CA PRO A 24 10.25 -3.06 -6.82
C PRO A 24 11.69 -2.98 -7.35
N ASP A 25 12.67 -2.92 -6.44
CA ASP A 25 14.09 -3.10 -6.74
C ASP A 25 14.62 -4.38 -6.04
N PRO A 26 15.03 -5.43 -6.78
CA PRO A 26 15.11 -5.53 -8.24
C PRO A 26 13.74 -5.77 -8.93
N PRO A 27 13.61 -5.44 -10.23
CA PRO A 27 12.34 -5.53 -10.95
C PRO A 27 11.84 -6.97 -11.06
N ILE A 28 10.52 -7.14 -11.00
CA ILE A 28 9.86 -8.45 -11.09
C ILE A 28 10.07 -9.02 -12.49
N LYS A 29 10.44 -10.29 -12.58
CA LYS A 29 10.67 -10.98 -13.86
C LYS A 29 9.53 -11.94 -14.15
N GLN A 30 8.96 -11.84 -15.36
CA GLN A 30 8.03 -12.82 -15.90
C GLN A 30 8.52 -13.26 -17.28
N GLY A 31 9.14 -14.44 -17.32
CA GLY A 31 9.87 -14.88 -18.51
C GLY A 31 11.03 -13.92 -18.83
N GLN A 32 11.00 -13.31 -20.02
CA GLN A 32 12.00 -12.32 -20.44
C GLN A 32 11.64 -10.87 -20.06
N THR A 33 10.37 -10.60 -19.71
CA THR A 33 9.90 -9.25 -19.38
C THR A 33 10.24 -8.89 -17.94
N ARG A 34 10.63 -7.62 -17.73
CA ARG A 34 10.91 -7.04 -16.41
C ARG A 34 9.90 -5.93 -16.11
N TYR A 35 9.20 -6.05 -14.98
CA TYR A 35 8.28 -5.05 -14.48
C TYR A 35 8.99 -4.20 -13.43
N HIS A 36 9.31 -2.97 -13.82
CA HIS A 36 9.91 -1.96 -12.95
C HIS A 36 8.88 -1.24 -12.08
N PHE A 37 7.60 -1.35 -12.45
CA PHE A 37 6.49 -0.78 -11.70
C PHE A 37 5.35 -1.78 -11.63
N LEU A 38 4.72 -1.85 -10.47
CA LEU A 38 3.45 -2.51 -10.25
C LEU A 38 2.41 -1.42 -9.93
N ILE A 39 1.36 -1.33 -10.74
CA ILE A 39 0.29 -0.36 -10.58
C ILE A 39 -0.96 -1.12 -10.15
N LEU A 40 -1.51 -0.79 -8.99
CA LEU A 40 -2.79 -1.29 -8.52
C LEU A 40 -3.83 -0.17 -8.65
N LEU A 41 -5.05 -0.56 -8.98
CA LEU A 41 -6.18 0.35 -9.16
C LEU A 41 -7.24 -0.02 -8.12
N PHE A 42 -7.60 0.94 -7.27
CA PHE A 42 -8.61 0.77 -6.23
C PHE A 42 -9.82 1.64 -6.53
N SER A 43 -11.02 1.15 -6.22
CA SER A 43 -12.21 2.02 -6.20
C SER A 43 -12.29 2.77 -4.88
N LYS A 44 -12.76 4.02 -4.90
CA LYS A 44 -12.97 4.82 -3.67
C LYS A 44 -14.10 4.27 -2.81
N ASP A 45 -15.07 3.60 -3.42
CA ASP A 45 -16.25 3.05 -2.75
C ASP A 45 -16.03 1.62 -2.20
N GLU A 46 -14.80 1.12 -2.27
CA GLU A 46 -14.47 -0.25 -1.86
C GLU A 46 -13.90 -0.26 -0.44
N ASP A 47 -14.65 -0.87 0.48
CA ASP A 47 -14.25 -1.09 1.87
C ASP A 47 -13.86 -2.55 2.11
N ILE A 48 -12.93 -2.76 3.06
CA ILE A 48 -12.50 -4.09 3.47
C ILE A 48 -12.38 -4.17 4.99
N SER A 49 -12.69 -5.35 5.53
CA SER A 49 -12.41 -5.70 6.92
C SER A 49 -11.38 -6.83 6.94
N LEU A 50 -10.25 -6.57 7.60
CA LEU A 50 -9.10 -7.47 7.67
C LEU A 50 -8.89 -7.91 9.11
N MET A 51 -8.75 -9.23 9.30
CA MET A 51 -8.24 -9.81 10.53
C MET A 51 -6.81 -10.26 10.30
N LEU A 52 -5.85 -9.59 10.95
CA LEU A 52 -4.44 -9.97 10.89
C LEU A 52 -4.25 -11.31 11.59
N ASN A 53 -3.66 -12.27 10.87
CA ASN A 53 -3.32 -13.58 11.41
C ASN A 53 -2.02 -13.54 12.23
N MET A 54 -1.97 -12.64 13.23
CA MET A 54 -0.84 -12.46 14.14
C MET A 54 -1.35 -12.30 15.59
N ASN A 55 -0.49 -12.57 16.56
CA ASN A 55 -0.81 -12.34 17.97
C ASN A 55 -0.67 -10.85 18.31
N ARG A 56 -1.40 -10.39 19.33
CA ARG A 56 -1.49 -8.96 19.68
C ARG A 56 -0.11 -8.35 19.97
N GLU A 57 0.73 -9.10 20.67
CA GLU A 57 2.10 -8.73 21.03
C GLU A 57 3.05 -8.68 19.82
N GLU A 58 2.75 -9.42 18.75
CA GLU A 58 3.54 -9.45 17.51
C GLU A 58 3.16 -8.35 16.54
N VAL A 59 1.99 -7.71 16.74
CA VAL A 59 1.54 -6.58 15.92
C VAL A 59 2.05 -5.25 16.51
N GLU A 60 1.98 -5.08 17.83
CA GLU A 60 2.33 -3.80 18.46
C GLU A 60 3.83 -3.47 18.40
N LYS A 61 4.70 -4.49 18.56
CA LYS A 61 6.16 -4.29 18.59
C LYS A 61 6.78 -3.84 17.26
N PRO A 62 6.52 -4.51 16.12
CA PRO A 62 7.16 -4.15 14.85
C PRO A 62 6.45 -3.01 14.12
N PHE A 63 5.17 -2.74 14.40
CA PHE A 63 4.39 -1.74 13.66
C PHE A 63 4.09 -0.47 14.48
N GLU A 64 4.73 -0.28 15.64
CA GLU A 64 4.62 0.92 16.47
C GLU A 64 3.16 1.31 16.80
N GLY A 65 2.27 0.32 16.94
CA GLY A 65 0.84 0.53 17.15
C GLY A 65 0.05 1.06 15.94
N GLN A 66 0.65 1.13 14.75
CA GLN A 66 -0.03 1.53 13.51
C GLN A 66 -0.99 0.47 12.99
N LEU A 67 -0.80 -0.80 13.34
CA LEU A 67 -1.70 -1.89 12.95
C LEU A 67 -2.43 -2.45 14.17
N THR A 68 -3.70 -2.79 14.01
CA THR A 68 -4.49 -3.52 15.01
C THR A 68 -4.92 -4.88 14.46
N LYS A 69 -5.24 -5.84 15.34
CA LYS A 69 -5.60 -7.20 14.92
C LYS A 69 -6.83 -7.24 14.00
N ASN A 70 -7.78 -6.35 14.23
CA ASN A 70 -8.98 -6.19 13.41
C ASN A 70 -8.99 -4.75 12.91
N MET A 71 -8.90 -4.57 11.60
CA MET A 71 -8.95 -3.26 10.95
C MET A 71 -10.05 -3.27 9.90
N SER A 72 -10.72 -2.14 9.75
CA SER A 72 -11.78 -1.97 8.77
C SER A 72 -11.77 -0.52 8.29
N GLY A 73 -11.92 -0.33 6.99
CA GLY A 73 -11.92 0.97 6.33
C GLY A 73 -11.79 0.78 4.83
N SER A 74 -11.46 1.87 4.13
CA SER A 74 -11.33 1.81 2.68
C SER A 74 -10.15 0.95 2.25
N LEU A 75 -10.33 0.18 1.18
CA LEU A 75 -9.36 -0.80 0.70
C LEU A 75 -7.98 -0.17 0.47
N TYR A 76 -7.94 1.02 -0.13
CA TYR A 76 -6.69 1.72 -0.40
C TYR A 76 -5.93 2.12 0.88
N GLU A 77 -6.64 2.54 1.93
CA GLU A 77 -6.02 2.89 3.22
C GLU A 77 -5.45 1.63 3.89
N MET A 78 -6.24 0.55 3.90
CA MET A 78 -5.85 -0.72 4.49
C MET A 78 -4.61 -1.30 3.81
N VAL A 79 -4.58 -1.31 2.47
CA VAL A 79 -3.41 -1.76 1.70
C VAL A 79 -2.20 -0.88 1.98
N SER A 80 -2.38 0.45 2.05
CA SER A 80 -1.31 1.40 2.36
C SER A 80 -0.68 1.13 3.72
N TRP A 81 -1.50 0.93 4.75
CA TRP A 81 -1.04 0.65 6.11
C TRP A 81 -0.28 -0.67 6.18
N VAL A 82 -0.83 -1.73 5.57
CA VAL A 82 -0.17 -3.05 5.52
C VAL A 82 1.16 -2.96 4.75
N MET A 83 1.19 -2.26 3.63
CA MET A 83 2.44 -2.09 2.85
C MET A 83 3.48 -1.28 3.61
N LYS A 84 3.08 -0.19 4.28
CA LYS A 84 3.98 0.61 5.12
C LYS A 84 4.60 -0.22 6.22
N ALA A 85 3.77 -1.02 6.89
CA ALA A 85 4.17 -1.94 7.93
C ALA A 85 5.15 -2.99 7.42
N LEU A 86 4.86 -3.66 6.31
CA LEU A 86 5.69 -4.74 5.77
C LEU A 86 7.01 -4.26 5.15
N VAL A 87 6.99 -3.14 4.45
CA VAL A 87 8.14 -2.64 3.68
C VAL A 87 8.98 -1.65 4.50
N ASN A 88 8.44 -1.10 5.59
CA ASN A 88 9.03 0.00 6.38
C ASN A 88 9.51 1.17 5.50
N CYS A 89 8.83 1.40 4.38
CA CYS A 89 9.12 2.47 3.45
C CYS A 89 8.14 3.63 3.66
N LYS A 90 8.61 4.84 3.38
CA LYS A 90 7.77 6.05 3.36
C LYS A 90 6.83 5.97 2.17
N ILE A 91 5.57 6.29 2.42
CA ILE A 91 4.53 6.49 1.40
C ILE A 91 4.61 7.96 0.99
N THR A 92 4.91 8.23 -0.27
CA THR A 92 4.92 9.59 -0.82
C THR A 92 3.57 9.87 -1.46
N VAL A 93 2.74 10.72 -0.85
CA VAL A 93 1.45 11.17 -1.42
C VAL A 93 1.71 12.45 -2.23
N PRO A 94 1.14 12.63 -3.43
CA PRO A 94 1.26 13.87 -4.17
C PRO A 94 0.62 15.00 -3.37
N GLY A 95 1.38 16.06 -3.13
CA GLY A 95 0.86 17.27 -2.49
C GLY A 95 -0.06 18.03 -3.46
N ASN A 96 -1.03 18.76 -2.91
CA ASN A 96 -1.80 19.74 -3.67
C ASN A 96 -0.84 20.78 -4.25
N PHE A 97 -0.71 20.82 -5.58
CA PHE A 97 -0.11 21.91 -6.32
C PHE A 97 -1.13 23.01 -6.62
#